data_AF-A0A8H6LW94-F1
#
_entry.id   AF-A0A8H6LW94-F1
#
_cell.length_a   1.000
_cell.length_b   1.000
_cell.length_c   1.000
_cell.angle_alpha   90.00
_cell.angle_beta   90.00
_cell.angle_gamma   90.00
#
_symmetry.space_group_name_H-M   'P 1'
#
loop_
_entity.id
_entity.type
_entity.pdbx_description
1 polymer ?
#
loop_
_entity_poly.entity_id
_entity_poly.type
_entity_poly.pdbx_seq_one_letter_code
_entity_poly.pdbx_strand_id
1 'polypeptide(L)'
;MGPSDAMDVDSPSSPYVGWVAPPTSNVYHNPDGSTWIKTCWDDEISTADRINEFLARWPPSGTPDTYAGWISVVRCRIPSPNAIPADVPALQQSFQAPSEAGQVTTASLDDIAKRHGVVVGKWLIFSSGMEGVDGLWANVVRLVCTERRRGSAKVSTRKAGPAYTQEGQGNEHVICVYVDDYTNLQDVMELRDDLGRIGIHWKIGFKPDSYTHLGIYSQNKWGIRPTRYSGRALKLTGLPVQSRKVLRNRDGFIVIFRVRDLVCAESVQIVMVIIREDDKYYTIE
;
A
#
# COMPACT_ATOMS: atom_id res chain seq x y z
N MET A 1 -49.77 -17.33 -33.24
CA MET A 1 -49.44 -15.95 -32.78
C MET A 1 -50.33 -15.68 -31.57
N GLY A 2 -49.88 -15.51 -30.34
CA GLY A 2 -48.55 -15.52 -29.73
C GLY A 2 -48.63 -16.14 -28.33
N PRO A 3 -47.49 -16.26 -27.62
CA PRO A 3 -47.41 -17.04 -26.38
C PRO A 3 -47.60 -16.18 -25.12
N SER A 4 -48.18 -16.85 -24.11
CA SER A 4 -47.93 -16.77 -22.66
C SER A 4 -47.64 -15.40 -22.02
N ASP A 5 -48.56 -15.02 -21.12
CA ASP A 5 -48.34 -14.09 -20.02
C ASP A 5 -47.07 -14.46 -19.23
N ALA A 6 -46.00 -13.72 -19.48
CA ALA A 6 -44.83 -13.70 -18.63
C ALA A 6 -45.15 -12.82 -17.43
N MET A 7 -45.10 -13.42 -16.24
CA MET A 7 -45.10 -12.70 -14.98
C MET A 7 -43.98 -11.66 -15.02
N ASP A 8 -44.34 -10.38 -14.83
CA ASP A 8 -43.41 -9.31 -14.54
C ASP A 8 -42.60 -9.69 -13.29
N VAL A 9 -41.38 -10.17 -13.52
CA VAL A 9 -40.39 -10.33 -12.48
C VAL A 9 -39.96 -8.91 -12.13
N ASP A 10 -40.51 -8.42 -11.02
CA ASP A 10 -40.09 -7.23 -10.30
C ASP A 10 -38.56 -7.11 -10.40
N SER A 11 -38.09 -6.14 -11.19
CA SER A 11 -36.68 -5.80 -11.24
C SER A 11 -36.29 -5.38 -9.83
N PRO A 12 -35.32 -6.03 -9.16
CA PRO A 12 -34.94 -5.62 -7.83
C PRO A 12 -34.41 -4.18 -7.94
N SER A 13 -35.19 -3.26 -7.39
CA SER A 13 -34.82 -1.88 -7.19
C SER A 13 -33.42 -1.87 -6.57
N SER A 14 -32.48 -1.24 -7.27
CA SER A 14 -31.11 -1.07 -6.81
C SER A 14 -31.13 -0.49 -5.39
N PRO A 15 -30.57 -1.15 -4.36
CA PRO A 15 -30.73 -0.72 -2.97
C PRO A 15 -29.97 0.57 -2.59
N TYR A 16 -29.49 1.34 -3.57
CA TYR A 16 -28.70 2.55 -3.33
C TYR A 16 -29.20 3.73 -4.18
N VAL A 17 -30.44 4.11 -3.93
CA VAL A 17 -30.99 5.43 -4.27
C VAL A 17 -30.26 6.47 -3.41
N GLY A 18 -29.37 7.28 -4.00
CA GLY A 18 -28.81 8.45 -3.30
C GLY A 18 -27.38 8.85 -3.63
N TRP A 19 -26.60 8.05 -4.37
CA TRP A 19 -25.26 8.47 -4.78
C TRP A 19 -25.33 9.40 -6.00
N VAL A 20 -24.98 10.67 -5.82
CA VAL A 20 -24.86 11.66 -6.90
C VAL A 20 -23.41 12.08 -6.97
N ALA A 21 -22.77 11.85 -8.12
CA ALA A 21 -21.40 12.30 -8.37
C ALA A 21 -21.32 13.84 -8.23
N PRO A 22 -20.51 14.39 -7.33
CA PRO A 22 -20.32 15.83 -7.26
C PRO A 22 -19.56 16.33 -8.52
N PRO A 23 -19.86 17.53 -9.04
CA PRO A 23 -19.09 18.15 -10.12
C PRO A 23 -17.67 18.45 -9.61
N THR A 24 -16.61 17.90 -10.22
CA THR A 24 -15.24 18.11 -9.69
C THR A 24 -14.12 18.14 -10.74
N SER A 25 -13.01 18.78 -10.33
CA SER A 25 -11.70 18.82 -10.99
C SER A 25 -10.75 17.68 -10.59
N ASN A 26 -11.18 16.77 -9.70
CA ASN A 26 -10.32 15.76 -9.08
C ASN A 26 -10.42 14.39 -9.78
N VAL A 27 -11.26 14.28 -10.80
CA VAL A 27 -11.38 13.08 -11.63
C VAL A 27 -10.31 13.13 -12.71
N TYR A 28 -9.41 12.16 -12.69
CA TYR A 28 -8.30 12.01 -13.62
C TYR A 28 -8.55 10.81 -14.53
N HIS A 29 -8.55 11.03 -15.84
CA HIS A 29 -8.63 9.98 -16.84
C HIS A 29 -7.21 9.63 -17.29
N ASN A 30 -6.77 8.40 -16.98
CA ASN A 30 -5.46 7.92 -17.37
C ASN A 30 -5.47 7.51 -18.86
N PRO A 31 -4.30 7.55 -19.53
CA PRO A 31 -4.17 7.08 -20.92
C PRO A 31 -4.55 5.61 -21.14
N ASP A 32 -4.50 4.78 -20.09
CA ASP A 32 -4.90 3.37 -20.11
C ASP A 32 -6.43 3.17 -20.03
N GLY A 33 -7.21 4.26 -20.03
CA GLY A 33 -8.67 4.24 -19.92
C GLY A 33 -9.20 4.15 -18.48
N SER A 34 -8.33 4.04 -17.47
CA SER A 34 -8.76 4.00 -16.08
C SER A 34 -9.06 5.40 -15.51
N THR A 35 -10.13 5.52 -14.73
CA THR A 35 -10.53 6.76 -14.07
C THR A 35 -10.16 6.72 -12.59
N TRP A 36 -9.46 7.73 -12.10
CA TRP A 36 -9.02 7.83 -10.71
C TRP A 36 -9.52 9.14 -10.11
N ILE A 37 -9.93 9.12 -8.83
CA ILE A 37 -10.03 10.34 -8.03
C ILE A 37 -8.63 10.63 -7.51
N LYS A 38 -8.02 11.74 -7.92
CA LYS A 38 -6.66 12.11 -7.53
C LYS A 38 -6.64 13.50 -6.92
N THR A 39 -5.99 13.62 -5.76
CA THR A 39 -5.79 14.90 -5.07
C THR A 39 -4.33 15.08 -4.68
N CYS A 40 -3.81 16.28 -4.91
CA CYS A 40 -2.49 16.69 -4.48
C CYS A 40 -2.64 17.50 -3.19
N TRP A 41 -1.75 17.28 -2.23
CA TRP A 41 -1.75 17.89 -0.91
C TRP A 41 -0.38 18.52 -0.62
N ASP A 42 -0.40 19.63 0.11
CA ASP A 42 0.77 20.37 0.57
C ASP A 42 0.55 20.86 2.01
N ASP A 43 1.44 21.70 2.51
CA ASP A 43 1.41 22.21 3.88
C ASP A 43 0.23 23.16 4.14
N GLU A 44 -0.27 23.85 3.12
CA GLU A 44 -1.36 24.81 3.23
C GLU A 44 -2.73 24.12 3.24
N ILE A 45 -2.89 23.10 2.39
CA ILE A 45 -4.21 22.48 2.17
C ILE A 45 -4.46 21.22 3.00
N SER A 46 -3.45 20.66 3.67
CA SER A 46 -3.62 19.50 4.57
C SER A 46 -4.14 19.85 5.95
N THR A 47 -5.22 20.61 5.99
CA THR A 47 -5.96 20.87 7.24
C THR A 47 -6.90 19.72 7.56
N ALA A 48 -7.24 19.57 8.84
CA ALA A 48 -8.17 18.53 9.30
C ALA A 48 -9.53 18.64 8.61
N ASP A 49 -10.05 19.85 8.43
CA ASP A 49 -11.34 20.10 7.79
C ASP A 49 -11.33 19.65 6.33
N ARG A 50 -10.31 20.04 5.55
CA ARG A 50 -10.21 19.64 4.13
C ARG A 50 -10.04 18.13 3.98
N ILE A 51 -9.27 17.50 4.86
CA ILE A 51 -9.12 16.03 4.87
C ILE A 51 -10.48 15.38 5.17
N ASN A 52 -11.20 15.86 6.18
CA ASN A 52 -12.52 15.31 6.52
C ASN A 52 -13.54 15.52 5.40
N GLU A 53 -13.56 16.68 4.75
CA GLU A 53 -14.39 16.96 3.58
C GLU A 53 -14.06 16.01 2.42
N PHE A 54 -12.77 15.79 2.13
CA PHE A 54 -12.33 14.85 1.11
C PHE A 54 -12.78 13.42 1.41
N LEU A 55 -12.60 12.95 2.64
CA LEU A 55 -12.98 11.60 3.06
C LEU A 55 -14.50 11.40 3.05
N ALA A 56 -15.27 12.41 3.47
CA ALA A 56 -16.72 12.38 3.42
C ALA A 56 -17.25 12.39 1.97
N ARG A 57 -16.54 13.09 1.07
CA ARG A 57 -16.90 13.15 -0.35
C ARG A 57 -16.57 11.88 -1.11
N TRP A 58 -15.45 11.22 -0.77
CA TRP A 58 -14.94 10.05 -1.48
C TRP A 58 -14.66 8.88 -0.54
N PRO A 59 -15.69 8.31 0.11
CA PRO A 59 -15.53 7.08 0.88
C PRO A 59 -15.27 5.91 -0.09
N PRO A 60 -14.20 5.11 0.09
CA PRO A 60 -13.93 3.96 -0.75
C PRO A 60 -15.07 2.95 -0.79
N SER A 61 -15.77 2.76 0.33
CA SER A 61 -16.94 1.87 0.42
C SER A 61 -18.14 2.37 -0.42
N GLY A 62 -18.33 3.69 -0.49
CA GLY A 62 -19.46 4.31 -1.19
C GLY A 62 -19.19 4.60 -2.67
N THR A 63 -17.93 4.77 -3.05
CA THR A 63 -17.53 5.14 -4.41
C THR A 63 -17.56 3.91 -5.34
N PRO A 64 -18.37 3.89 -6.41
CA PRO A 64 -18.40 2.78 -7.35
C PRO A 64 -17.15 2.72 -8.23
N ASP A 65 -16.67 1.51 -8.53
CA ASP A 65 -15.57 1.26 -9.47
C ASP A 65 -15.88 1.72 -10.90
N THR A 66 -17.15 1.71 -11.30
CA THR A 66 -17.63 2.27 -12.57
C THR A 66 -17.44 3.79 -12.67
N TYR A 67 -17.33 4.49 -11.54
CA TYR A 67 -17.04 5.92 -11.53
C TYR A 67 -15.53 6.18 -11.53
N ALA A 68 -14.81 5.53 -10.63
CA ALA A 68 -13.36 5.57 -10.57
C ALA A 68 -12.85 4.27 -9.94
N GLY A 69 -11.81 3.66 -10.49
CA GLY A 69 -11.23 2.43 -9.94
C GLY A 69 -10.35 2.66 -8.70
N TRP A 70 -9.90 3.91 -8.51
CA TRP A 70 -8.99 4.29 -7.43
C TRP A 70 -9.31 5.67 -6.87
N ILE A 71 -9.14 5.82 -5.56
CA ILE A 71 -9.02 7.10 -4.88
C ILE A 71 -7.57 7.26 -4.43
N SER A 72 -6.94 8.40 -4.72
CA SER A 72 -5.53 8.64 -4.46
C SER A 72 -5.26 10.01 -3.84
N VAL A 73 -4.38 10.01 -2.85
CA VAL A 73 -3.78 11.20 -2.27
C VAL A 73 -2.29 11.20 -2.57
N VAL A 74 -1.78 12.33 -3.03
CA VAL A 74 -0.36 12.54 -3.29
C VAL A 74 0.09 13.71 -2.44
N ARG A 75 1.07 13.48 -1.59
CA ARG A 75 1.77 14.56 -0.89
C ARG A 75 2.96 14.97 -1.75
N CYS A 76 2.78 16.05 -2.50
CA CYS A 76 3.73 16.49 -3.51
C CYS A 76 5.12 16.69 -2.89
N ARG A 77 6.13 16.11 -3.54
CA ARG A 77 7.54 16.38 -3.24
C ARG A 77 8.23 16.89 -4.49
N ILE A 78 9.23 17.74 -4.29
CA ILE A 78 10.24 18.02 -5.30
C ILE A 78 11.10 16.76 -5.45
N PRO A 79 11.20 16.13 -6.63
CA PRO A 79 12.09 15.00 -6.85
C PRO A 79 13.52 15.34 -6.44
N SER A 80 14.28 14.34 -5.98
CA SER A 80 15.72 14.53 -5.79
C SER A 80 16.35 14.95 -7.12
N PRO A 81 17.23 15.97 -7.16
CA PRO A 81 17.90 16.36 -8.39
C PRO A 81 18.79 15.25 -8.97
N ASN A 82 19.15 14.25 -8.16
CA ASN A 82 19.93 13.09 -8.57
C ASN A 82 19.06 11.85 -8.88
N ALA A 83 17.73 11.98 -8.87
CA ALA A 83 16.85 10.85 -9.20
C ALA A 83 17.00 10.50 -10.68
N ILE A 84 17.27 9.22 -10.95
CA ILE A 84 17.17 8.67 -12.31
C ILE A 84 15.68 8.66 -12.68
N PRO A 85 15.24 9.32 -13.78
CA PRO A 85 13.87 9.23 -14.24
C PRO A 85 13.49 7.77 -14.51
N ALA A 86 12.28 7.36 -14.14
CA ALA A 86 11.81 6.00 -14.36
C ALA A 86 11.67 5.71 -15.87
N ASP A 87 12.42 4.74 -16.37
CA ASP A 87 12.36 4.25 -17.77
C ASP A 87 11.78 2.83 -17.79
N VAL A 88 10.45 2.75 -17.86
CA VAL A 88 9.72 1.48 -17.90
C VAL A 88 9.99 0.69 -19.18
N PRO A 89 10.05 1.30 -20.38
CA PRO A 89 10.45 0.57 -21.59
C PRO A 89 11.85 -0.07 -21.49
N ALA A 90 12.86 0.65 -21.01
CA ALA A 90 14.22 0.11 -20.86
C ALA A 90 14.31 -0.98 -19.78
N LEU A 91 13.52 -0.84 -18.70
CA LEU A 91 13.33 -1.87 -17.68
C LEU A 91 12.82 -3.18 -18.32
N GLN A 92 11.75 -3.10 -19.10
CA GLN A 92 11.14 -4.26 -19.75
C GLN A 92 12.10 -4.89 -20.77
N GLN A 93 12.82 -4.08 -21.56
CA GLN A 93 13.83 -4.56 -22.50
C GLN A 93 14.95 -5.32 -21.79
N SER A 94 15.48 -4.76 -20.69
CA SER A 94 16.56 -5.40 -19.91
C SER A 94 16.12 -6.69 -19.21
N PHE A 95 14.82 -6.89 -19.04
CA PHE A 95 14.26 -8.09 -18.43
C PHE A 95 14.07 -9.26 -19.43
N GLN A 96 14.04 -9.00 -20.75
CA GLN A 96 13.78 -10.02 -21.76
C GLN A 96 14.76 -11.19 -21.69
N ALA A 97 16.06 -10.93 -21.78
CA ALA A 97 17.08 -11.97 -21.78
C ALA A 97 17.09 -12.82 -20.48
N PRO A 98 17.06 -12.23 -19.26
CA PRO A 98 16.91 -13.01 -18.03
C PRO A 98 15.61 -13.83 -17.97
N SER A 99 14.51 -13.28 -18.48
CA SER A 99 13.21 -13.95 -18.55
C SER A 99 13.24 -15.19 -19.44
N GLU A 100 13.84 -15.07 -20.63
CA GLU A 100 13.95 -16.16 -21.62
C GLU A 100 14.91 -17.25 -21.17
N ALA A 101 16.03 -16.88 -20.53
CA ALA A 101 16.97 -17.81 -19.95
C ALA A 101 16.42 -18.55 -18.70
N GLY A 102 15.26 -18.12 -18.17
CA GLY A 102 14.71 -18.65 -16.91
C GLY A 102 15.55 -18.29 -15.67
N GLN A 103 16.52 -17.38 -15.80
CA GLN A 103 17.46 -16.98 -14.76
C GLN A 103 17.00 -15.72 -14.01
N VAL A 104 15.71 -15.65 -13.70
CA VAL A 104 15.16 -14.50 -12.96
C VAL A 104 15.32 -14.71 -11.47
N THR A 105 16.05 -13.81 -10.81
CA THR A 105 16.23 -13.78 -9.35
C THR A 105 15.76 -12.44 -8.78
N THR A 106 15.53 -12.38 -7.47
CA THR A 106 15.21 -11.11 -6.80
C THR A 106 16.32 -10.08 -6.96
N ALA A 107 17.59 -10.51 -6.91
CA ALA A 107 18.75 -9.65 -7.10
C ALA A 107 18.78 -9.07 -8.52
N SER A 108 18.58 -9.89 -9.56
CA SER A 108 18.54 -9.39 -10.94
C SER A 108 17.39 -8.41 -11.16
N LEU A 109 16.22 -8.64 -10.53
CA LEU A 109 15.09 -7.71 -10.60
C LEU A 109 15.43 -6.36 -9.94
N ASP A 110 16.07 -6.40 -8.76
CA ASP A 110 16.51 -5.19 -8.06
C ASP A 110 17.56 -4.40 -8.86
N ASP A 111 18.50 -5.10 -9.50
CA ASP A 111 19.55 -4.47 -10.30
C ASP A 111 18.98 -3.81 -11.56
N ILE A 112 18.05 -4.49 -12.25
CA ILE A 112 17.36 -3.93 -13.43
C ILE A 112 16.51 -2.72 -13.02
N ALA A 113 15.80 -2.80 -11.89
CA ALA A 113 15.00 -1.69 -11.37
C ALA A 113 15.83 -0.44 -11.05
N LYS A 114 16.95 -0.61 -10.33
CA LYS A 114 17.88 0.48 -10.00
C LYS A 114 18.47 1.14 -11.23
N ARG A 115 18.92 0.33 -12.20
CA ARG A 115 19.56 0.81 -13.43
C ARG A 115 18.65 1.74 -14.23
N HIS A 116 17.34 1.48 -14.20
CA HIS A 116 16.33 2.21 -14.99
C HIS A 116 15.46 3.14 -14.14
N GLY A 117 15.86 3.45 -12.90
CA GLY A 117 15.15 4.38 -12.04
C GLY A 117 13.74 3.95 -11.61
N VAL A 118 13.36 2.69 -11.80
CA VAL A 118 12.02 2.16 -11.43
C VAL A 118 12.05 1.64 -9.99
N VAL A 119 12.35 2.54 -9.06
CA VAL A 119 12.61 2.22 -7.64
C VAL A 119 11.46 2.58 -6.70
N VAL A 120 10.31 3.01 -7.22
CA VAL A 120 9.09 3.18 -6.42
C VAL A 120 8.58 1.81 -5.97
N GLY A 121 7.96 1.76 -4.79
CA GLY A 121 7.25 0.56 -4.35
C GLY A 121 6.16 0.85 -3.34
N LYS A 122 5.34 -0.15 -3.01
CA LYS A 122 4.17 0.02 -2.15
C LYS A 122 3.98 -1.11 -1.13
N TRP A 123 3.58 -0.75 0.08
CA TRP A 123 2.95 -1.67 1.02
C TRP A 123 1.51 -1.95 0.59
N LEU A 124 1.14 -3.24 0.51
CA LEU A 124 -0.19 -3.72 0.14
C LEU A 124 -0.98 -4.10 1.40
N ILE A 125 -2.03 -3.36 1.69
CA ILE A 125 -2.91 -3.55 2.85
C ILE A 125 -4.25 -4.04 2.31
N PHE A 126 -4.55 -5.32 2.51
CA PHE A 126 -5.85 -5.88 2.19
C PHE A 126 -6.76 -5.73 3.40
N SER A 127 -7.89 -5.04 3.20
CA SER A 127 -8.95 -4.86 4.19
C SER A 127 -9.97 -5.97 3.97
N SER A 128 -9.90 -7.02 4.80
CA SER A 128 -10.85 -8.13 4.82
C SER A 128 -11.54 -8.15 6.19
N GLY A 129 -12.80 -7.72 6.31
CA GLY A 129 -13.58 -7.90 7.54
C GLY A 129 -14.44 -6.71 8.00
N MET A 130 -14.84 -6.76 9.28
CA MET A 130 -15.75 -5.84 9.98
C MET A 130 -15.23 -4.41 10.15
N GLU A 131 -13.91 -4.18 10.10
CA GLU A 131 -13.34 -2.82 10.12
C GLU A 131 -13.60 -2.16 8.76
N GLY A 132 -14.37 -1.08 8.75
CA GLY A 132 -14.71 -0.36 7.54
C GLY A 132 -13.47 0.22 6.86
N VAL A 133 -13.28 -0.10 5.58
CA VAL A 133 -12.19 0.44 4.73
C VAL A 133 -12.07 1.96 4.84
N ASP A 134 -13.18 2.67 5.02
CA ASP A 134 -13.22 4.13 5.13
C ASP A 134 -12.41 4.64 6.33
N GLY A 135 -12.47 3.93 7.47
CA GLY A 135 -11.70 4.27 8.67
C GLY A 135 -10.21 4.05 8.49
N LEU A 136 -9.82 2.89 7.93
CA LEU A 136 -8.43 2.60 7.58
C LEU A 136 -7.88 3.60 6.58
N TRP A 137 -8.66 3.93 5.55
CA TRP A 137 -8.30 4.93 4.55
C TRP A 137 -8.13 6.31 5.17
N ALA A 138 -9.04 6.72 6.05
CA ALA A 138 -8.94 8.00 6.77
C ALA A 138 -7.65 8.11 7.57
N ASN A 139 -7.24 7.04 8.26
CA ASN A 139 -5.98 6.99 9.01
C ASN A 139 -4.77 7.07 8.08
N VAL A 140 -4.80 6.37 6.94
CA VAL A 140 -3.72 6.44 5.94
C VAL A 140 -3.60 7.82 5.31
N VAL A 141 -4.72 8.47 4.98
CA VAL A 141 -4.73 9.84 4.43
C VAL A 141 -4.11 10.82 5.42
N ARG A 142 -4.50 10.77 6.71
CA ARG A 142 -3.89 11.60 7.75
C ARG A 142 -2.40 11.30 7.90
N LEU A 143 -2.01 10.04 7.99
CA LEU A 143 -0.61 9.63 8.08
C LEU A 143 0.22 10.22 6.93
N VAL A 144 -0.23 10.10 5.68
CA VAL A 144 0.52 10.60 4.50
C VAL A 144 0.51 12.13 4.44
N CYS A 145 -0.65 12.75 4.64
CA CYS A 145 -0.85 14.17 4.35
C CYS A 145 -0.50 15.10 5.51
N THR A 146 -0.51 14.64 6.77
CA THR A 146 -0.24 15.52 7.92
C THR A 146 1.00 15.11 8.70
N GLU A 147 1.22 13.82 8.89
CA GLU A 147 2.30 13.32 9.76
C GLU A 147 3.60 13.07 9.00
N ARG A 148 3.57 12.22 7.97
CA ARG A 148 4.75 11.91 7.14
C ARG A 148 5.11 13.06 6.21
N ARG A 149 4.09 13.82 5.77
CA ARG A 149 4.22 14.97 4.85
C ARG A 149 5.01 14.62 3.57
N ARG A 150 4.96 13.36 3.14
CA ARG A 150 5.60 12.84 1.92
C ARG A 150 4.92 11.56 1.43
N GLY A 151 5.17 11.22 0.18
CA GLY A 151 4.72 9.98 -0.45
C GLY A 151 3.29 10.06 -0.98
N SER A 152 2.73 8.90 -1.30
CA SER A 152 1.38 8.80 -1.83
C SER A 152 0.68 7.56 -1.31
N ALA A 153 -0.65 7.58 -1.37
CA ALA A 153 -1.45 6.40 -1.14
C ALA A 153 -2.60 6.33 -2.14
N LYS A 154 -3.09 5.12 -2.39
CA LYS A 154 -4.32 4.89 -3.13
C LYS A 154 -5.10 3.72 -2.57
N VAL A 155 -6.42 3.77 -2.70
CA VAL A 155 -7.34 2.73 -2.26
C VAL A 155 -8.29 2.36 -3.39
N SER A 156 -8.55 1.06 -3.53
CA SER A 156 -9.53 0.58 -4.50
C SER A 156 -10.94 1.00 -4.09
N THR A 157 -11.76 1.36 -5.06
CA THR A 157 -13.18 1.67 -4.85
C THR A 157 -14.02 0.40 -4.77
N ARG A 158 -15.29 0.54 -4.39
CA ARG A 158 -16.21 -0.59 -4.25
C ARG A 158 -16.50 -1.19 -5.62
N LYS A 159 -16.24 -2.49 -5.74
CA LYS A 159 -16.65 -3.25 -6.92
C LYS A 159 -18.17 -3.35 -6.99
N ALA A 160 -18.76 -2.97 -8.12
CA ALA A 160 -20.18 -3.13 -8.38
C ALA A 160 -20.44 -4.33 -9.31
N GLY A 161 -21.40 -5.19 -8.96
CA GLY A 161 -21.89 -6.24 -9.87
C GLY A 161 -22.46 -7.47 -9.16
N PRO A 162 -23.33 -8.25 -9.83
CA PRO A 162 -24.03 -9.40 -9.23
C PRO A 162 -23.09 -10.53 -8.77
N ALA A 163 -21.87 -10.60 -9.31
CA ALA A 163 -20.83 -11.53 -8.86
C ALA A 163 -20.21 -11.14 -7.50
N TYR A 164 -20.40 -9.90 -7.06
CA TYR A 164 -19.80 -9.33 -5.85
C TYR A 164 -20.84 -9.02 -4.76
N THR A 165 -22.13 -9.25 -5.03
CA THR A 165 -23.24 -9.07 -4.08
C THR A 165 -23.50 -10.27 -3.16
N GLN A 166 -22.77 -11.37 -3.33
CA GLN A 166 -22.81 -12.46 -2.34
C GLN A 166 -22.08 -12.04 -1.06
N GLU A 167 -22.69 -12.32 0.10
CA GLU A 167 -22.16 -11.97 1.41
C GLU A 167 -20.68 -12.37 1.53
N GLY A 168 -19.82 -11.36 1.65
CA GLY A 168 -18.38 -11.54 1.91
C GLY A 168 -17.43 -11.52 0.72
N GLN A 169 -17.89 -11.57 -0.55
CA GLN A 169 -16.99 -11.66 -1.72
C GLN A 169 -16.76 -10.33 -2.48
N GLY A 170 -17.53 -9.27 -2.18
CA GLY A 170 -17.43 -7.96 -2.84
C GLY A 170 -16.74 -6.85 -2.05
N ASN A 171 -16.40 -7.07 -0.78
CA ASN A 171 -15.97 -6.01 0.15
C ASN A 171 -14.46 -5.98 0.40
N GLU A 172 -13.67 -6.73 -0.37
CA GLU A 172 -12.22 -6.70 -0.25
C GLU A 172 -11.65 -5.45 -0.94
N HIS A 173 -11.14 -4.54 -0.12
CA HIS A 173 -10.41 -3.37 -0.61
C HIS A 173 -8.90 -3.58 -0.45
N VAL A 174 -8.12 -2.97 -1.34
CA VAL A 174 -6.67 -2.85 -1.19
C VAL A 174 -6.30 -1.38 -1.03
N ILE A 175 -5.52 -1.09 0.01
CA ILE A 175 -4.85 0.20 0.20
C ILE A 175 -3.36 0.00 -0.10
N CYS A 176 -2.83 0.84 -0.99
CA CYS A 176 -1.42 0.89 -1.36
C CYS A 176 -0.81 2.15 -0.78
N VAL A 177 0.25 2.04 0.03
CA VAL A 177 1.00 3.20 0.56
C VAL A 177 2.44 3.13 0.06
N TYR A 178 2.88 4.20 -0.58
CA TYR A 178 4.09 4.22 -1.40
C TYR A 178 5.30 4.79 -0.68
N VAL A 179 6.47 4.28 -1.07
CA VAL A 179 7.76 4.95 -0.90
C VAL A 179 8.33 5.27 -2.28
N ASP A 180 9.06 6.38 -2.37
CA ASP A 180 9.61 6.86 -3.63
C ASP A 180 10.83 6.03 -4.09
N ASP A 181 11.56 5.45 -3.13
CA ASP A 181 12.75 4.63 -3.37
C ASP A 181 12.80 3.46 -2.38
N TYR A 182 12.46 2.26 -2.86
CA TYR A 182 12.46 1.04 -2.03
C TYR A 182 13.88 0.56 -1.68
N THR A 183 14.91 1.08 -2.33
CA THR A 183 16.31 0.77 -1.98
C THR A 183 16.74 1.48 -0.72
N ASN A 184 16.06 2.58 -0.37
CA ASN A 184 16.11 3.19 0.95
C ASN A 184 15.28 2.36 1.95
N LEU A 185 15.90 1.27 2.42
CA LEU A 185 15.28 0.36 3.38
C LEU A 185 14.81 1.06 4.66
N GLN A 186 15.51 2.11 5.10
CA GLN A 186 15.10 2.87 6.28
C GLN A 186 13.71 3.49 6.07
N ASP A 187 13.45 4.11 4.92
CA ASP A 187 12.13 4.71 4.64
C ASP A 187 11.04 3.64 4.45
N VAL A 188 11.37 2.49 3.84
CA VAL A 188 10.46 1.34 3.71
C VAL A 188 10.00 0.85 5.07
N MET A 189 10.93 0.70 6.02
CA MET A 189 10.67 0.17 7.36
C MET A 189 10.04 1.23 8.28
N GLU A 190 10.46 2.49 8.20
CA GLU A 190 9.78 3.60 8.90
C GLU A 190 8.31 3.69 8.49
N LEU A 191 8.00 3.57 7.19
CA LEU A 191 6.61 3.52 6.74
C LEU A 191 5.88 2.29 7.30
N ARG A 192 6.55 1.13 7.39
CA ARG A 192 5.92 -0.06 7.99
C ARG A 192 5.55 0.17 9.45
N ASP A 193 6.42 0.82 10.21
CA ASP A 193 6.20 1.11 11.63
C ASP A 193 5.08 2.14 11.81
N ASP A 194 5.05 3.19 10.97
CA ASP A 194 3.99 4.18 10.92
C ASP A 194 2.62 3.55 10.63
N LEU A 195 2.55 2.62 9.67
CA LEU A 195 1.33 1.85 9.40
C LEU A 195 0.90 1.02 10.62
N GLY A 196 1.87 0.48 11.37
CA GLY A 196 1.61 -0.19 12.64
C GLY A 196 0.99 0.73 13.69
N ARG A 197 1.49 1.96 13.81
CA ARG A 197 0.99 2.97 14.76
C ARG A 197 -0.46 3.37 14.51
N ILE A 198 -0.93 3.27 13.27
CA ILE A 198 -2.32 3.55 12.89
C ILE A 198 -3.23 2.29 12.85
N GLY A 199 -2.78 1.18 13.42
CA GLY A 199 -3.58 -0.05 13.62
C GLY A 199 -3.28 -1.20 12.66
N ILE A 200 -2.39 -1.04 11.69
CA ILE A 200 -2.10 -2.07 10.67
C ILE A 200 -1.00 -3.02 11.18
N HIS A 201 -1.39 -3.88 12.12
CA HIS A 201 -0.46 -4.81 12.79
C HIS A 201 -0.27 -6.14 12.06
N TRP A 202 -1.20 -6.53 11.19
CA TRP A 202 -1.12 -7.80 10.48
C TRP A 202 0.01 -7.83 9.45
N LYS A 203 0.32 -9.03 8.96
CA LYS A 203 1.37 -9.21 7.95
C LYS A 203 0.90 -8.59 6.64
N ILE A 204 1.65 -7.63 6.14
CA ILE A 204 1.46 -7.01 4.82
C ILE A 204 2.70 -7.22 3.96
N GLY A 205 2.52 -7.15 2.65
CA GLY A 205 3.59 -7.35 1.67
C GLY A 205 3.99 -6.04 1.00
N PHE A 206 5.29 -5.83 0.80
CA PHE A 206 5.82 -4.73 0.01
C PHE A 206 6.10 -5.21 -1.41
N LYS A 207 5.53 -4.54 -2.42
CA LYS A 207 5.72 -4.85 -3.84
C LYS A 207 6.37 -3.67 -4.56
N PRO A 208 7.59 -3.83 -5.12
CA PRO A 208 8.17 -2.86 -6.03
C PRO A 208 7.32 -2.63 -7.28
N ASP A 209 7.33 -1.42 -7.83
CA ASP A 209 6.61 -1.11 -9.07
C ASP A 209 7.27 -1.81 -10.27
N SER A 210 8.59 -2.00 -10.23
CA SER A 210 9.31 -2.82 -11.20
C SER A 210 8.71 -4.23 -11.32
N TYR A 211 8.34 -4.87 -10.22
CA TYR A 211 7.70 -6.20 -10.23
C TYR A 211 6.34 -6.15 -10.93
N THR A 212 5.61 -5.04 -10.80
CA THR A 212 4.32 -4.83 -11.47
C THR A 212 4.53 -4.66 -12.98
N HIS A 213 5.49 -3.85 -13.40
CA HIS A 213 5.82 -3.62 -14.81
C HIS A 213 6.42 -4.84 -15.53
N LEU A 214 7.08 -5.72 -14.79
CA LEU A 214 7.68 -6.96 -15.29
C LEU A 214 6.75 -8.18 -15.19
N GLY A 215 5.50 -8.00 -14.74
CA GLY A 215 4.53 -9.10 -14.66
C GLY A 215 4.80 -10.12 -13.54
N ILE A 216 5.56 -9.74 -12.51
CA ILE A 216 5.83 -10.58 -11.34
C ILE A 216 4.60 -10.52 -10.41
N TYR A 217 3.66 -11.43 -10.64
CA TYR A 217 2.47 -11.66 -9.81
C TYR A 217 2.54 -13.01 -9.10
N SER A 218 1.53 -13.32 -8.27
CA SER A 218 1.40 -14.65 -7.67
C SER A 218 1.41 -15.72 -8.76
N GLN A 219 2.07 -16.86 -8.48
CA GLN A 219 2.14 -17.99 -9.40
C GLN A 219 2.80 -17.68 -10.76
N ASN A 220 3.71 -16.69 -10.81
CA ASN A 220 4.52 -16.47 -12.01
C ASN A 220 5.42 -17.68 -12.30
N LYS A 221 5.79 -17.84 -13.59
CA LYS A 221 6.58 -18.97 -14.10
C LYS A 221 7.99 -19.11 -13.50
N TRP A 222 8.50 -18.08 -12.83
CA TRP A 222 9.84 -18.08 -12.24
C TRP A 222 9.84 -18.47 -10.75
N GLY A 223 8.67 -18.69 -10.14
CA GLY A 223 8.56 -19.01 -8.71
C GLY A 223 8.95 -17.86 -7.78
N ILE A 224 9.09 -16.64 -8.31
CA ILE A 224 9.49 -15.46 -7.53
C ILE A 224 8.31 -14.96 -6.71
N ARG A 225 8.52 -14.63 -5.44
CA ARG A 225 7.48 -14.01 -4.63
C ARG A 225 7.15 -12.61 -5.19
N PRO A 226 5.87 -12.24 -5.33
CA PRO A 226 5.48 -10.93 -5.86
C PRO A 226 5.72 -9.78 -4.86
N THR A 227 6.25 -10.09 -3.68
CA THR A 227 6.60 -9.13 -2.63
C THR A 227 8.10 -9.23 -2.33
N ARG A 228 8.76 -8.07 -2.25
CA ARG A 228 10.20 -7.96 -1.95
C ARG A 228 10.48 -7.98 -0.45
N TYR A 229 9.61 -7.36 0.33
CA TYR A 229 9.63 -7.35 1.79
C TYR A 229 8.27 -7.79 2.34
N SER A 230 8.25 -8.34 3.56
CA SER A 230 7.00 -8.64 4.26
C SER A 230 7.25 -8.56 5.76
N GLY A 231 6.27 -8.08 6.53
CA GLY A 231 6.43 -7.98 7.99
C GLY A 231 5.13 -7.70 8.72
N ARG A 232 5.05 -8.17 9.97
CA ARG A 232 4.08 -7.70 10.97
C ARG A 232 4.65 -6.46 11.64
N ALA A 233 3.83 -5.47 11.95
CA ALA A 233 4.25 -4.38 12.81
C ALA A 233 4.18 -4.85 14.25
N LEU A 234 5.13 -4.39 15.05
CA LEU A 234 5.13 -4.64 16.47
C LEU A 234 3.95 -3.92 17.11
N LYS A 235 3.18 -4.66 17.91
CA LYS A 235 2.15 -4.07 18.77
C LYS A 235 2.86 -3.50 20.00
N LEU A 236 3.23 -2.22 19.95
CA LEU A 236 3.89 -1.52 21.06
C LEU A 236 2.88 -1.11 22.16
N THR A 237 2.05 -2.02 22.63
CA THR A 237 1.23 -1.78 23.82
C THR A 237 2.05 -2.15 25.06
N GLY A 238 2.45 -1.14 25.87
CA GLY A 238 3.03 -1.36 27.20
C GLY A 238 4.52 -1.05 27.40
N LEU A 239 5.23 -0.45 26.42
CA LEU A 239 6.65 -0.07 26.59
C LEU A 239 6.83 1.46 26.75
N PRO A 240 7.56 1.93 27.78
CA PRO A 240 7.84 3.35 27.96
C PRO A 240 8.76 3.91 26.87
N VAL A 241 8.45 5.14 26.42
CA VAL A 241 8.97 5.81 25.20
C VAL A 241 10.48 6.16 25.26
N GLN A 242 11.17 6.00 26.39
CA GLN A 242 12.53 6.52 26.61
C GLN A 242 13.70 5.62 26.16
N SER A 243 13.49 4.39 25.68
CA SER A 243 14.58 3.42 25.40
C SER A 243 15.05 3.34 23.94
N ARG A 244 14.72 4.33 23.10
CA ARG A 244 15.09 4.33 21.67
C ARG A 244 16.54 4.80 21.48
N LYS A 245 17.47 3.90 21.15
CA LYS A 245 18.81 4.25 20.64
C LYS A 245 19.14 3.44 19.40
N VAL A 246 19.25 4.13 18.26
CA VAL A 246 19.73 3.56 16.99
C VAL A 246 21.26 3.65 17.00
N LEU A 247 21.96 2.51 16.95
CA LEU A 247 23.41 2.48 16.79
C LEU A 247 23.76 2.15 15.33
N ARG A 248 24.58 3.00 14.70
CA ARG A 248 25.13 2.76 13.36
C ARG A 248 26.49 2.07 13.47
N ASN A 249 26.75 1.06 12.65
CA ASN A 249 28.10 0.64 12.29
C ASN A 249 28.28 0.65 10.75
N ARG A 250 29.54 0.70 10.30
CA ARG A 250 29.97 0.97 8.92
C ARG A 250 29.48 -0.01 7.85
N ASP A 251 29.04 -1.23 8.20
CA ASP A 251 28.73 -2.29 7.21
C ASP A 251 27.32 -2.91 7.32
N GLY A 252 26.40 -2.30 8.07
CA GLY A 252 25.00 -2.78 8.14
C GLY A 252 24.25 -2.26 9.36
N PHE A 253 22.94 -2.09 9.23
CA PHE A 253 22.07 -1.65 10.32
C PHE A 253 21.69 -2.86 11.20
N ILE A 254 22.07 -2.82 12.48
CA ILE A 254 21.47 -3.67 13.52
C ILE A 254 20.73 -2.73 14.47
N VAL A 255 19.41 -2.89 14.58
CA VAL A 255 18.63 -2.19 15.60
C VAL A 255 18.58 -3.09 16.84
N ILE A 256 19.39 -2.76 17.85
CA ILE A 256 19.38 -3.44 19.16
C ILE A 256 18.64 -2.56 20.15
N PHE A 257 17.53 -3.05 20.70
CA PHE A 257 16.88 -2.41 21.85
C PHE A 257 17.60 -2.87 23.13
N ARG A 258 18.24 -1.94 23.86
CA ARG A 258 18.83 -2.23 25.17
C ARG A 258 17.87 -1.76 26.26
N VAL A 259 17.09 -2.69 26.81
CA VAL A 259 16.34 -2.43 28.04
C VAL A 259 17.32 -2.61 29.20
N ARG A 260 17.83 -1.51 29.75
CA ARG A 260 18.37 -1.50 31.12
C ARG A 260 17.35 -0.76 31.97
N ASP A 261 17.03 -1.39 33.10
CA ASP A 261 16.26 -0.86 34.23
C ASP A 261 14.76 -1.19 34.27
N LEU A 262 14.41 -2.48 34.10
CA LEU A 262 13.20 -3.07 34.68
C LEU A 262 13.60 -4.33 35.45
N VAL A 263 13.84 -4.15 36.75
CA VAL A 263 13.93 -5.22 37.75
C VAL A 263 12.54 -5.36 38.39
N CYS A 264 12.11 -6.62 38.60
CA CYS A 264 10.85 -7.09 39.18
C CYS A 264 9.61 -7.00 38.26
N ALA A 265 8.82 -8.04 38.04
CA ALA A 265 8.82 -9.43 38.49
C ALA A 265 8.12 -10.29 37.42
N GLU A 266 8.54 -11.54 37.27
CA GLU A 266 7.86 -12.64 36.58
C GLU A 266 7.14 -12.32 35.26
N SER A 267 7.86 -12.45 34.13
CA SER A 267 7.42 -13.11 32.88
C SER A 267 8.27 -12.63 31.68
N VAL A 268 8.83 -13.60 30.97
CA VAL A 268 9.52 -13.58 29.66
C VAL A 268 9.87 -12.21 29.05
N GLN A 269 11.16 -11.86 29.06
CA GLN A 269 11.72 -10.76 28.25
C GLN A 269 11.99 -11.25 26.82
N ILE A 270 11.15 -10.86 25.85
CA ILE A 270 11.45 -11.04 24.42
C ILE A 270 12.39 -9.91 23.99
N VAL A 271 13.65 -10.28 23.70
CA VAL A 271 14.64 -9.39 23.11
C VAL A 271 14.51 -9.54 21.59
N MET A 272 13.89 -8.56 20.92
CA MET A 272 13.85 -8.57 19.46
C MET A 272 15.24 -8.24 18.90
N VAL A 273 15.90 -9.24 18.33
CA VAL A 273 17.13 -9.09 17.55
C VAL A 273 16.77 -9.25 16.07
N ILE A 274 16.90 -8.18 15.28
CA ILE A 274 16.80 -8.28 13.82
C ILE A 274 18.21 -8.58 13.30
N ILE A 275 18.46 -9.83 12.94
CA ILE A 275 19.71 -10.27 12.30
C ILE A 275 19.51 -10.23 10.79
N ARG A 276 20.45 -9.61 10.07
CA ARG A 276 20.56 -9.69 8.60
C ARG A 276 21.55 -10.80 8.27
N GLU A 277 21.05 -11.89 7.69
CA GLU A 277 21.87 -12.90 7.01
C GLU A 277 21.22 -13.15 5.64
N ASP A 278 21.99 -13.04 4.56
CA ASP A 278 21.57 -13.32 3.18
C ASP A 278 20.22 -12.71 2.76
N ASP A 279 20.02 -11.41 3.02
CA ASP A 279 18.81 -10.65 2.67
C ASP A 279 17.48 -11.21 3.25
N LYS A 280 17.56 -12.02 4.31
CA LYS A 280 16.40 -12.48 5.08
C LYS A 280 16.34 -11.75 6.43
N TYR A 281 15.12 -11.41 6.84
CA TYR A 281 14.84 -10.86 8.17
C TYR A 281 14.26 -11.97 9.04
N TYR A 282 14.90 -12.21 10.17
CA TYR A 282 14.42 -13.16 11.17
C TYR A 282 13.87 -12.38 12.37
N THR A 283 12.69 -12.79 12.83
CA THR A 283 12.18 -12.45 14.16
C THR A 283 12.44 -13.69 15.01
N ILE A 284 13.23 -13.54 16.07
CA ILE A 284 13.41 -14.59 17.07
C ILE A 284 12.35 -14.30 18.16
N GLU A 285 11.41 -15.22 18.34
CA GLU A 285 10.47 -15.24 19.48
C GLU A 285 11.17 -15.73 20.75
#